data_AF-A0A957LMZ4-F1
#
_entry.id   AF-A0A957LMZ4-F1
#
_cell.length_a   1.000
_cell.length_b   1.000
_cell.length_c   1.000
_cell.angle_alpha   90.00
_cell.angle_beta   90.00
_cell.angle_gamma   90.00
#
_symmetry.space_group_name_H-M   'P 1'
#
loop_
_entity.id
_entity.type
_entity.pdbx_description
1 polymer ?
#
loop_
_entity_poly.entity_id
_entity_poly.type
_entity_poly.pdbx_seq_one_letter_code
_entity_poly.pdbx_strand_id
1 'polypeptide(L)'
;MFAGPLGESIIARALDRDLISICLHNVRDFTTDRHHICDDTPYGGGGGMVMKPEPIFRAVESVLSRPAGWALPPADAYVNLPPWDADVATMVDRSTPVILLSPQGRRLTQSVVAELAALPRLALICGRYEGVDERVLSQLVTDEISIGDYVLSGGELAAMVIVDAVTRLMPGALGDELGAHHDSHSPGLDGLLEGPQYTRPTAFRGEAVPAILLSGHHANVNRWRRQQALLRTLQRRPDLLAAAPLTKADIAFLRQHGWSP
;
A
#
# COMPACT_ATOMS: atom_id res chain seq x y z
N MET A 1 -10.30 -9.39 -10.30
CA MET A 1 -9.23 -9.65 -9.30
C MET A 1 -9.53 -9.00 -7.95
N PHE A 2 -10.19 -7.85 -7.89
CA PHE A 2 -10.36 -7.06 -6.67
C PHE A 2 -11.55 -7.42 -5.75
N ALA A 3 -12.56 -8.15 -6.24
CA ALA A 3 -13.85 -8.32 -5.56
C ALA A 3 -13.82 -9.02 -4.19
N GLY A 4 -12.74 -9.76 -3.85
CA GLY A 4 -12.57 -10.37 -2.54
C GLY A 4 -11.88 -9.41 -1.55
N PRO A 5 -10.57 -9.18 -1.69
CA PRO A 5 -9.80 -8.43 -0.68
C PRO A 5 -10.32 -7.02 -0.42
N LEU A 6 -10.83 -6.32 -1.44
CA LEU A 6 -11.36 -4.96 -1.27
C LEU A 6 -12.77 -4.90 -0.68
N GLY A 7 -13.45 -6.04 -0.53
CA GLY A 7 -14.81 -6.14 0.02
C GLY A 7 -14.88 -6.90 1.34
N GLU A 8 -13.75 -7.18 1.98
CA GLU A 8 -13.68 -8.03 3.18
C GLU A 8 -12.95 -7.35 4.36
N SER A 9 -13.13 -7.91 5.56
CA SER A 9 -12.39 -7.56 6.78
C SER A 9 -12.37 -6.05 7.09
N ILE A 10 -11.20 -5.44 7.23
CA ILE A 10 -11.04 -4.03 7.60
C ILE A 10 -11.51 -3.09 6.48
N ILE A 11 -11.29 -3.47 5.23
CA ILE A 11 -11.66 -2.65 4.08
C ILE A 11 -13.18 -2.58 3.97
N ALA A 12 -13.87 -3.72 4.12
CA ALA A 12 -15.34 -3.75 4.20
C ALA A 12 -15.89 -2.80 5.28
N ARG A 13 -15.35 -2.89 6.50
CA ARG A 13 -15.79 -2.00 7.60
C ARG A 13 -15.51 -0.53 7.33
N ALA A 14 -14.41 -0.22 6.64
CA ALA A 14 -14.06 1.15 6.31
C ALA A 14 -14.99 1.72 5.21
N LEU A 15 -15.34 0.90 4.21
CA LEU A 15 -16.36 1.21 3.21
C LEU A 15 -17.74 1.43 3.84
N ASP A 16 -18.20 0.50 4.71
CA ASP A 16 -19.51 0.59 5.40
C ASP A 16 -19.65 1.83 6.30
N ARG A 17 -18.52 2.41 6.71
CA ARG A 17 -18.44 3.60 7.57
C ARG A 17 -18.09 4.88 6.80
N ASP A 18 -18.07 4.82 5.46
CA ASP A 18 -17.70 5.92 4.57
C ASP A 18 -16.33 6.54 4.90
N LEU A 19 -15.40 5.74 5.42
CA LEU A 19 -14.03 6.19 5.73
C LEU A 19 -13.15 6.25 4.47
N ILE A 20 -13.46 5.40 3.49
CA ILE A 20 -12.79 5.32 2.20
C ILE A 20 -13.82 5.05 1.10
N SER A 21 -13.45 5.34 -0.14
CA SER A 21 -14.17 4.90 -1.34
C SER A 21 -13.19 4.26 -2.31
N ILE A 22 -13.58 3.16 -2.94
CA ILE A 22 -12.77 2.43 -3.92
C ILE A 22 -13.54 2.34 -5.23
N CYS A 23 -12.97 2.88 -6.30
CA CYS A 23 -13.55 2.84 -7.64
C CYS A 23 -12.61 2.12 -8.60
N LEU A 24 -13.11 1.07 -9.25
CA LEU A 24 -12.36 0.27 -10.20
C LEU A 24 -12.72 0.70 -11.61
N HIS A 25 -11.71 1.05 -12.40
CA HIS A 25 -11.88 1.44 -13.79
C HIS A 25 -11.07 0.48 -14.65
N ASN A 26 -11.75 -0.30 -15.48
CA ASN A 26 -11.07 -1.19 -16.42
C ASN A 26 -10.62 -0.36 -17.62
N VAL A 27 -9.32 -0.33 -17.87
CA VAL A 27 -8.73 0.43 -18.98
C VAL A 27 -9.33 0.03 -20.35
N ARG A 28 -9.82 -1.21 -20.47
CA ARG A 28 -10.56 -1.67 -21.66
C ARG A 28 -11.77 -0.79 -21.95
N ASP A 29 -12.51 -0.37 -20.93
CA ASP A 29 -13.72 0.46 -21.06
C ASP A 29 -13.46 1.84 -21.67
N PHE A 30 -12.20 2.23 -21.87
CA PHE A 30 -11.77 3.50 -22.44
C PHE A 30 -11.21 3.37 -23.87
N THR A 31 -11.19 2.17 -24.42
CA THR A 31 -10.80 1.93 -25.82
C THR A 31 -11.85 2.47 -26.81
N THR A 32 -11.43 2.73 -28.06
CA THR A 32 -12.32 3.14 -29.16
C THR A 32 -12.55 2.04 -30.18
N ASP A 33 -11.76 0.96 -30.14
CA ASP A 33 -11.84 -0.13 -31.08
C ASP A 33 -12.83 -1.21 -30.62
N ARG A 34 -13.37 -1.96 -31.58
CA ARG A 34 -14.34 -3.04 -31.33
C ARG A 34 -13.77 -4.19 -30.49
N HIS A 35 -12.45 -4.37 -30.48
CA HIS A 35 -11.79 -5.50 -29.84
C HIS A 35 -11.23 -5.16 -28.45
N HIS A 36 -11.39 -3.90 -28.01
CA HIS A 36 -10.96 -3.41 -26.70
C HIS A 36 -9.48 -3.66 -26.44
N ILE A 37 -8.67 -3.33 -27.45
CA ILE A 37 -7.22 -3.56 -27.46
C ILE A 37 -6.55 -2.52 -26.56
N CYS A 38 -5.88 -3.01 -25.51
CA CYS A 38 -5.16 -2.19 -24.53
C CYS A 38 -3.65 -2.42 -24.55
N ASP A 39 -3.16 -3.25 -25.46
CA ASP A 39 -1.78 -3.67 -25.53
C ASP A 39 -1.37 -3.85 -26.99
N ASP A 40 -0.07 -3.70 -27.26
CA ASP A 40 0.52 -3.92 -28.58
C ASP A 40 1.96 -4.46 -28.43
N THR A 41 2.54 -4.92 -29.53
CA THR A 41 3.93 -5.36 -29.59
C THR A 41 4.90 -4.21 -29.31
N PRO A 42 6.01 -4.45 -28.58
CA PRO A 42 7.00 -3.41 -28.30
C PRO A 42 7.76 -2.98 -29.57
N TYR A 43 7.97 -1.66 -29.72
CA TYR A 43 8.94 -1.15 -30.68
C TYR A 43 10.36 -1.64 -30.35
N GLY A 44 11.16 -1.92 -31.36
CA GLY A 44 12.50 -2.52 -31.20
C GLY A 44 12.50 -4.05 -31.17
N GLY A 45 11.32 -4.68 -31.19
CA GLY A 45 11.18 -6.13 -31.10
C GLY A 45 11.33 -6.65 -29.67
N GLY A 46 11.17 -7.96 -29.50
CA GLY A 46 11.10 -8.62 -28.19
C GLY A 46 9.90 -9.55 -28.10
N GLY A 47 9.87 -10.38 -27.05
CA GLY A 47 8.67 -11.15 -26.69
C GLY A 47 7.71 -10.29 -25.86
N GLY A 48 6.44 -10.69 -25.80
CA GLY A 48 5.45 -10.06 -24.93
C GLY A 48 4.70 -8.89 -25.57
N MET A 49 3.96 -8.16 -24.72
CA MET A 49 3.09 -7.05 -25.09
C MET A 49 3.35 -5.87 -24.14
N VAL A 50 3.12 -4.65 -24.60
CA VAL A 50 3.20 -3.42 -23.80
C VAL A 50 1.83 -2.77 -23.78
N MET A 51 1.36 -2.30 -22.62
CA MET A 51 0.09 -1.60 -22.55
C MET A 51 0.15 -0.28 -23.31
N LYS A 52 -0.84 -0.07 -24.18
CA LYS A 52 -0.96 1.12 -25.03
C LYS A 52 -1.18 2.39 -24.19
N PRO A 53 -0.60 3.53 -24.58
CA PRO A 53 -0.78 4.77 -23.85
C PRO A 53 -2.22 5.28 -23.94
N GLU A 54 -2.88 5.22 -25.09
CA GLU A 54 -4.15 5.93 -25.32
C GLU A 54 -5.28 5.49 -24.37
N PRO A 55 -5.52 4.18 -24.14
CA PRO A 55 -6.53 3.74 -23.19
C PRO A 55 -6.21 4.18 -21.74
N ILE A 56 -4.92 4.22 -21.36
CA ILE A 56 -4.50 4.62 -20.02
C ILE A 56 -4.71 6.13 -19.81
N PHE A 57 -4.22 6.96 -20.74
CA PHE A 57 -4.42 8.41 -20.66
C PHE A 57 -5.91 8.74 -20.60
N ARG A 58 -6.70 8.20 -21.52
CA ARG A 58 -8.14 8.44 -21.55
C ARG A 58 -8.84 8.01 -20.27
N ALA A 59 -8.45 6.87 -19.69
CA ALA A 59 -8.99 6.41 -18.41
C ALA A 59 -8.68 7.38 -17.27
N VAL A 60 -7.41 7.74 -17.09
CA VAL A 60 -6.96 8.60 -15.98
C VAL A 60 -7.52 10.01 -16.12
N GLU A 61 -7.38 10.63 -17.29
CA GLU A 61 -7.90 11.97 -17.56
C GLU A 61 -9.42 12.01 -17.41
N SER A 62 -10.10 10.94 -17.83
CA SER A 62 -11.53 10.81 -17.60
C SER A 62 -11.81 10.78 -16.11
N VAL A 63 -11.33 9.78 -15.38
CA VAL A 63 -11.65 9.58 -13.96
C VAL A 63 -11.31 10.80 -13.10
N LEU A 64 -10.15 11.43 -13.35
CA LEU A 64 -9.67 12.52 -12.51
C LEU A 64 -10.30 13.88 -12.79
N SER A 65 -10.99 14.05 -13.93
CA SER A 65 -11.84 15.22 -14.17
C SER A 65 -13.23 15.12 -13.54
N ARG A 66 -13.53 14.03 -12.83
CA ARG A 66 -14.76 13.83 -12.05
C ARG A 66 -14.48 13.86 -10.55
N PRO A 67 -15.51 14.08 -9.71
CA PRO A 67 -15.36 13.99 -8.25
C PRO A 67 -14.78 12.64 -7.79
N ALA A 68 -14.14 12.64 -6.62
CA ALA A 68 -13.73 11.41 -5.96
C ALA A 68 -14.94 10.49 -5.74
N GLY A 69 -14.75 9.17 -5.88
CA GLY A 69 -15.83 8.19 -5.80
C GLY A 69 -16.62 7.99 -7.11
N TRP A 70 -16.33 8.75 -8.17
CA TRP A 70 -16.98 8.55 -9.45
C TRP A 70 -16.64 7.19 -10.08
N ALA A 71 -17.66 6.47 -10.55
CA ALA A 71 -17.55 5.24 -11.31
C ALA A 71 -18.09 5.44 -12.73
N LEU A 72 -17.46 4.79 -13.73
CA LEU A 72 -17.95 4.81 -15.10
C LEU A 72 -19.29 4.06 -15.17
N PRO A 73 -20.39 4.69 -15.62
CA PRO A 73 -21.66 3.99 -15.77
C PRO A 73 -21.51 2.82 -16.75
N PRO A 74 -22.03 1.62 -16.43
CA PRO A 74 -21.92 0.47 -17.34
C PRO A 74 -22.52 0.71 -18.73
N ALA A 75 -23.55 1.55 -18.81
CA ALA A 75 -24.18 1.94 -20.07
C ALA A 75 -23.30 2.83 -20.96
N ASP A 76 -22.31 3.50 -20.37
CA ASP A 76 -21.45 4.46 -21.06
C ASP A 76 -20.10 3.86 -21.47
N ALA A 77 -19.72 2.73 -20.88
CA ALA A 77 -18.53 1.99 -21.26
C ALA A 77 -18.54 1.73 -22.78
N TYR A 78 -17.44 2.08 -23.46
CA TYR A 78 -17.24 1.94 -24.91
C TYR A 78 -18.14 2.78 -25.84
N VAL A 79 -19.40 3.02 -25.46
CA VAL A 79 -20.43 3.54 -26.36
C VAL A 79 -20.61 5.05 -26.23
N ASN A 80 -20.63 5.58 -24.99
CA ASN A 80 -20.91 6.99 -24.72
C ASN A 80 -19.72 7.68 -24.05
N LEU A 81 -18.50 7.21 -24.31
CA LEU A 81 -17.32 7.87 -23.80
C LEU A 81 -17.24 9.29 -24.39
N PRO A 82 -16.92 10.31 -23.58
CA PRO A 82 -16.75 11.66 -24.09
C PRO A 82 -15.67 11.69 -25.19
N PRO A 83 -15.77 12.63 -26.14
CA PRO A 83 -14.70 12.89 -27.09
C PRO A 83 -13.38 13.06 -26.36
N TRP A 84 -12.35 12.41 -26.87
CA TRP A 84 -11.00 12.44 -26.32
C TRP A 84 -10.04 12.54 -27.50
N ASP A 85 -9.09 13.45 -27.38
CA ASP A 85 -8.11 13.75 -28.42
C ASP A 85 -6.71 13.50 -27.85
N ALA A 86 -5.99 12.57 -28.48
CA ALA A 86 -4.65 12.19 -28.04
C ALA A 86 -3.64 13.33 -28.17
N ASP A 87 -3.91 14.31 -29.03
CA ASP A 87 -3.04 15.45 -29.27
C ASP A 87 -3.34 16.63 -28.31
N VAL A 88 -4.40 16.52 -27.51
CA VAL A 88 -4.82 17.56 -26.55
C VAL A 88 -4.66 17.06 -25.12
N ALA A 89 -3.63 17.55 -24.44
CA ALA A 89 -3.42 17.25 -23.03
C ALA A 89 -4.59 17.78 -22.18
N THR A 90 -5.30 16.88 -21.49
CA THR A 90 -6.33 17.29 -20.53
C THR A 90 -5.66 17.81 -19.27
N MET A 91 -6.05 18.99 -18.78
CA MET A 91 -5.61 19.41 -17.45
C MET A 91 -6.25 18.52 -16.40
N VAL A 92 -5.45 17.63 -15.84
CA VAL A 92 -5.81 16.83 -14.68
C VAL A 92 -5.37 17.57 -13.42
N ASP A 93 -6.22 17.54 -12.39
CA ASP A 93 -5.86 18.06 -11.08
C ASP A 93 -4.62 17.34 -10.55
N ARG A 94 -3.51 18.08 -10.47
CA ARG A 94 -2.23 17.56 -9.99
C ARG A 94 -2.18 17.38 -8.47
N SER A 95 -3.25 17.72 -7.74
CA SER A 95 -3.36 17.43 -6.30
C SER A 95 -3.58 15.94 -6.03
N THR A 96 -4.09 15.18 -7.00
CA THR A 96 -4.24 13.73 -6.90
C THR A 96 -3.02 13.04 -7.49
N PRO A 97 -2.22 12.28 -6.71
CA PRO A 97 -1.13 11.51 -7.26
C PRO A 97 -1.65 10.40 -8.18
N VAL A 98 -0.99 10.27 -9.32
CA VAL A 98 -1.14 9.16 -10.25
C VAL A 98 0.06 8.24 -10.06
N ILE A 99 -0.17 7.09 -9.45
CA ILE A 99 0.88 6.19 -8.98
C ILE A 99 0.93 4.97 -9.88
N LEU A 100 2.06 4.74 -10.54
CA LEU A 100 2.30 3.49 -11.26
C LEU A 100 2.86 2.43 -10.31
N LEU A 101 2.26 1.25 -10.34
CA LEU A 101 2.72 0.12 -9.53
C LEU A 101 3.74 -0.68 -10.34
N SER A 102 5.01 -0.49 -10.00
CA SER A 102 6.17 -0.91 -10.79
C SER A 102 7.28 -1.39 -9.85
N PRO A 103 8.00 -2.49 -10.18
CA PRO A 103 9.16 -2.91 -9.41
C PRO A 103 10.32 -1.90 -9.44
N GLN A 104 10.28 -0.93 -10.37
CA GLN A 104 11.28 0.15 -10.50
C GLN A 104 11.01 1.34 -9.56
N GLY A 105 9.82 1.40 -8.97
CA GLY A 105 9.41 2.49 -8.10
C GLY A 105 10.10 2.49 -6.74
N ARG A 106 9.92 3.57 -5.98
CA ARG A 106 10.37 3.62 -4.59
C ARG A 106 9.66 2.54 -3.77
N ARG A 107 10.37 1.95 -2.83
CA ARG A 107 9.85 0.84 -2.02
C ARG A 107 8.75 1.32 -1.08
N LEU A 108 7.64 0.59 -1.03
CA LEU A 108 6.57 0.78 -0.06
C LEU A 108 7.10 0.48 1.35
N THR A 109 7.11 1.49 2.20
CA THR A 109 7.42 1.41 3.63
C THR A 109 6.27 1.97 4.45
N GLN A 110 6.28 1.75 5.77
CA GLN A 110 5.25 2.32 6.65
C GLN A 110 5.19 3.86 6.60
N SER A 111 6.32 4.54 6.33
CA SER A 111 6.33 5.99 6.14
C SER A 111 5.66 6.40 4.82
N VAL A 112 5.87 5.64 3.74
CA VAL A 112 5.16 5.85 2.47
C VAL A 112 3.66 5.61 2.64
N VAL A 113 3.26 4.58 3.39
CA VAL A 113 1.84 4.34 3.71
C VAL A 113 1.23 5.53 4.46
N ALA A 114 1.94 6.09 5.45
CA ALA A 114 1.50 7.26 6.18
C ALA A 114 1.41 8.53 5.30
N GLU A 115 2.35 8.70 4.36
CA GLU A 115 2.31 9.77 3.35
C GLU A 115 1.05 9.65 2.47
N LEU A 116 0.80 8.46 1.91
CA LEU A 116 -0.37 8.20 1.07
C LEU A 116 -1.69 8.36 1.83
N ALA A 117 -1.74 7.94 3.09
CA ALA A 117 -2.92 8.07 3.95
C ALA A 117 -3.31 9.52 4.27
N ALA A 118 -2.39 10.48 4.11
CA ALA A 118 -2.67 11.89 4.30
C ALA A 118 -3.31 12.55 3.06
N LEU A 119 -3.36 11.85 1.92
CA LEU A 119 -3.88 12.38 0.66
C LEU A 119 -5.37 12.09 0.51
N PRO A 120 -6.18 13.04 0.02
CA PRO A 120 -7.64 12.89 -0.06
C PRO A 120 -8.09 11.94 -1.17
N ARG A 121 -7.23 11.69 -2.16
CA ARG A 121 -7.51 10.86 -3.33
C ARG A 121 -6.21 10.30 -3.87
N LEU A 122 -6.23 9.05 -4.32
CA LEU A 122 -5.11 8.38 -5.00
C LEU A 122 -5.62 7.77 -6.32
N ALA A 123 -4.82 7.82 -7.39
CA ALA A 123 -5.04 7.04 -8.59
C ALA A 123 -3.93 6.00 -8.72
N LEU A 124 -4.27 4.70 -8.75
CA LEU A 124 -3.32 3.60 -8.84
C LEU A 124 -3.40 2.94 -10.23
N ILE A 125 -2.32 3.01 -11.01
CA ILE A 125 -2.21 2.34 -12.30
C ILE A 125 -1.61 0.95 -12.11
N CYS A 126 -2.38 -0.07 -12.48
CA CYS A 126 -1.94 -1.46 -12.45
C CYS A 126 -1.41 -1.87 -13.83
N GLY A 127 -0.09 -1.93 -13.99
CA GLY A 127 0.54 -2.47 -15.20
C GLY A 127 0.28 -3.97 -15.38
N ARG A 128 0.36 -4.44 -16.62
CA ARG A 128 0.28 -5.85 -17.06
C ARG A 128 1.33 -6.10 -18.14
N TYR A 129 1.51 -7.36 -18.51
CA TYR A 129 2.44 -7.77 -19.57
C TYR A 129 3.89 -7.34 -19.25
N GLU A 130 4.63 -6.80 -20.22
CA GLU A 130 5.99 -6.25 -20.00
C GLU A 130 5.96 -4.89 -19.28
N GLY A 131 4.80 -4.24 -19.21
CA GLY A 131 4.62 -2.95 -18.56
C GLY A 131 3.70 -2.02 -19.34
N VAL A 132 3.82 -0.73 -19.02
CA VAL A 132 3.10 0.37 -19.69
C VAL A 132 4.05 1.12 -20.61
N ASP A 133 3.52 1.73 -21.66
CA ASP A 133 4.31 2.64 -22.51
C ASP A 133 4.96 3.76 -21.68
N GLU A 134 6.26 4.00 -21.88
CA GLU A 134 7.06 4.97 -21.11
C GLU A 134 6.51 6.41 -21.16
N ARG A 135 5.68 6.74 -22.16
CA ARG A 135 5.02 8.05 -22.24
C ARG A 135 3.96 8.22 -21.16
N VAL A 136 3.34 7.13 -20.69
CA VAL A 136 2.47 7.15 -19.50
C VAL A 136 3.29 7.61 -18.29
N LEU A 137 4.48 7.07 -18.12
CA LEU A 137 5.35 7.44 -17.00
C LEU A 137 5.76 8.91 -17.06
N SER A 138 6.28 9.35 -18.21
CA SER A 138 6.83 10.71 -18.36
C SER A 138 5.81 11.85 -18.39
N GLN A 139 4.53 11.57 -18.68
CA GLN A 139 3.52 12.62 -18.87
C GLN A 139 2.34 12.55 -17.88
N LEU A 140 2.03 11.36 -17.34
CA LEU A 140 0.83 11.13 -16.54
C LEU A 140 1.14 10.75 -15.09
N VAL A 141 2.15 9.92 -14.88
CA VAL A 141 2.52 9.40 -13.56
C VAL A 141 3.25 10.46 -12.74
N THR A 142 2.93 10.55 -11.46
CA THR A 142 3.57 11.46 -10.50
C THR A 142 4.43 10.74 -9.47
N ASP A 143 4.21 9.43 -9.26
CA ASP A 143 5.01 8.58 -8.37
C ASP A 143 5.01 7.14 -8.87
N GLU A 144 6.07 6.39 -8.55
CA GLU A 144 6.16 4.97 -8.83
C GLU A 144 6.41 4.22 -7.53
N ILE A 145 5.60 3.20 -7.24
CA ILE A 145 5.73 2.43 -6.01
C ILE A 145 5.93 0.94 -6.28
N SER A 146 6.97 0.39 -5.67
CA SER A 146 7.27 -1.04 -5.62
C SER A 146 6.89 -1.62 -4.25
N ILE A 147 6.22 -2.78 -4.23
CA ILE A 147 5.95 -3.52 -2.99
C ILE A 147 7.08 -4.48 -2.58
N GLY A 148 8.18 -4.50 -3.34
CA GLY A 148 9.39 -5.21 -2.98
C GLY A 148 10.21 -5.68 -4.18
N ASP A 149 11.37 -6.26 -3.88
CA ASP A 149 12.40 -6.62 -4.86
C ASP A 149 12.07 -7.98 -5.51
N TYR A 150 10.92 -8.06 -6.18
CA TYR A 150 10.40 -9.23 -6.89
C TYR A 150 9.42 -8.81 -7.99
N VAL A 151 9.10 -9.72 -8.92
CA VAL A 151 8.25 -9.44 -10.09
C VAL A 151 6.91 -10.18 -9.97
N LEU A 152 5.82 -9.50 -10.29
CA LEU A 152 4.46 -10.03 -10.37
C LEU A 152 3.93 -9.95 -11.80
N SER A 153 2.87 -10.71 -12.10
CA SER A 153 2.21 -10.69 -13.42
C SER A 153 1.31 -9.47 -13.67
N GLY A 154 1.18 -8.59 -12.67
CA GLY A 154 0.40 -7.36 -12.76
C GLY A 154 0.39 -6.57 -11.46
N GLY A 155 0.03 -5.29 -11.57
CA GLY A 155 0.01 -4.35 -10.43
C GLY A 155 -1.16 -4.53 -9.46
N GLU A 156 -2.16 -5.36 -9.76
CA GLU A 156 -3.38 -5.43 -8.96
C GLU A 156 -3.15 -5.93 -7.53
N LEU A 157 -2.22 -6.87 -7.33
CA LEU A 157 -1.82 -7.30 -5.98
C LEU A 157 -1.15 -6.16 -5.21
N ALA A 158 -0.28 -5.38 -5.88
CA ALA A 158 0.35 -4.21 -5.28
C ALA A 158 -0.68 -3.14 -4.90
N ALA A 159 -1.71 -2.93 -5.74
CA ALA A 159 -2.79 -2.00 -5.43
C ALA A 159 -3.55 -2.45 -4.18
N MET A 160 -3.88 -3.74 -4.08
CA MET A 160 -4.56 -4.28 -2.89
C MET A 160 -3.71 -4.15 -1.62
N VAL A 161 -2.39 -4.36 -1.71
CA VAL A 161 -1.46 -4.15 -0.59
C VAL A 161 -1.46 -2.69 -0.13
N ILE A 162 -1.37 -1.73 -1.07
CA ILE A 162 -1.39 -0.30 -0.75
C ILE A 162 -2.74 0.10 -0.13
N VAL A 163 -3.85 -0.32 -0.74
CA VAL A 163 -5.20 0.00 -0.24
C VAL A 163 -5.40 -0.55 1.17
N ASP A 164 -5.03 -1.81 1.44
CA ASP A 164 -5.11 -2.38 2.79
C ASP A 164 -4.28 -1.58 3.80
N ALA A 165 -3.00 -1.35 3.49
CA ALA A 165 -2.08 -0.65 4.38
C ALA A 165 -2.54 0.79 4.69
N VAL A 166 -3.02 1.53 3.68
CA VAL A 166 -3.55 2.89 3.84
C VAL A 166 -4.85 2.87 4.63
N THR A 167 -5.76 1.93 4.34
CA THR A 167 -7.04 1.80 5.06
C THR A 167 -6.83 1.59 6.55
N ARG A 168 -5.81 0.82 6.95
CA ARG A 168 -5.47 0.60 8.36
C ARG A 168 -5.13 1.89 9.11
N LEU A 169 -4.66 2.93 8.43
CA LEU A 169 -4.33 4.21 9.03
C LEU A 169 -5.50 5.19 9.08
N MET A 170 -6.63 4.86 8.45
CA MET A 170 -7.81 5.74 8.47
C MET A 170 -8.42 5.76 9.88
N PRO A 171 -8.67 6.94 10.47
CA PRO A 171 -9.35 7.05 11.76
C PRO A 171 -10.69 6.31 11.75
N GLY A 172 -10.88 5.38 12.69
CA GLY A 172 -12.09 4.56 12.79
C GLY A 172 -12.10 3.27 11.96
N ALA A 173 -11.06 2.99 11.16
CA ALA A 173 -10.95 1.71 10.43
C ALA A 173 -10.54 0.56 11.36
N LEU A 174 -9.65 0.84 12.32
CA LEU A 174 -9.32 -0.06 13.42
C LEU A 174 -10.31 0.10 14.58
N GLY A 175 -10.61 -1.01 15.26
CA GLY A 175 -11.44 -0.98 16.47
C GLY A 175 -10.72 -0.43 17.70
N ASP A 176 -9.38 -0.36 17.64
CA ASP A 176 -8.51 0.27 18.64
C ASP A 176 -7.80 1.44 17.96
N GLU A 177 -8.05 2.67 18.44
CA GLU A 177 -7.47 3.91 17.91
C GLU A 177 -5.94 3.91 17.94
N LEU A 178 -5.34 3.19 18.89
CA LEU A 178 -3.89 3.07 19.04
C LEU A 178 -3.32 1.81 18.39
N GLY A 179 -4.15 0.99 17.75
CA GLY A 179 -3.72 -0.28 17.16
C GLY A 179 -2.59 -0.08 16.15
N ALA A 180 -2.76 0.84 15.20
CA ALA A 180 -1.74 1.15 14.20
C ALA A 180 -0.47 1.79 14.79
N HIS A 181 -0.57 2.48 15.93
CA HIS A 181 0.56 3.13 16.59
C HIS A 181 1.52 2.15 17.26
N HIS A 182 1.11 0.90 17.50
CA HIS A 182 1.94 -0.11 18.14
C HIS A 182 2.36 -1.25 17.20
N ASP A 183 2.10 -1.11 15.90
CA ASP A 183 2.51 -2.08 14.89
C ASP A 183 4.01 -2.02 14.61
N SER A 184 4.54 -3.11 14.06
CA SER A 184 5.90 -3.13 13.50
C SER A 184 6.10 -2.01 12.46
N HIS A 185 7.26 -1.35 12.49
CA HIS A 185 7.61 -0.20 11.66
C HIS A 185 6.83 1.10 11.90
N SER A 186 5.84 1.09 12.79
CA SER A 186 5.07 2.30 13.11
C SER A 186 5.93 3.33 13.86
N PRO A 187 5.56 4.62 13.80
CA PRO A 187 6.21 5.65 14.59
C PRO A 187 6.09 5.41 16.10
N GLY A 188 5.00 4.81 16.61
CA GLY A 188 4.85 4.56 18.04
C GLY A 188 5.67 3.38 18.56
N LEU A 189 6.25 2.57 17.68
CA LEU A 189 7.32 1.62 17.99
C LEU A 189 8.71 2.09 17.53
N ASP A 190 8.89 3.38 17.22
CA ASP A 190 10.18 3.94 16.78
C ASP A 190 10.75 3.23 15.53
N GLY A 191 9.89 2.69 14.66
CA GLY A 191 10.30 1.94 13.46
C GLY A 191 10.77 0.50 13.73
N LEU A 192 10.70 0.02 14.97
CA LEU A 192 11.13 -1.32 15.37
C LEU A 192 10.10 -2.41 15.00
N LEU A 193 10.49 -3.67 15.15
CA LEU A 193 9.58 -4.82 15.10
C LEU A 193 8.83 -5.01 16.42
N GLU A 194 7.61 -5.51 16.37
CA GLU A 194 6.86 -5.90 17.56
C GLU A 194 7.49 -7.06 18.33
N GLY A 195 7.26 -7.07 19.65
CA GLY A 195 7.55 -8.21 20.52
C GLY A 195 6.60 -9.41 20.32
N PRO A 196 6.81 -10.54 21.00
CA PRO A 196 5.90 -11.68 20.94
C PRO A 196 4.55 -11.34 21.56
N GLN A 197 3.50 -11.92 20.99
CA GLN A 197 2.13 -11.84 21.49
C GLN A 197 1.75 -13.20 22.09
N TYR A 198 1.01 -13.18 23.20
CA TYR A 198 0.53 -14.37 23.89
C TYR A 198 -0.97 -14.23 24.16
N THR A 199 -1.70 -15.34 24.07
CA THR A 199 -3.13 -15.40 24.42
C THR A 199 -3.42 -16.66 25.21
N ARG A 200 -4.67 -16.85 25.62
CA ARG A 200 -5.11 -18.06 26.33
C ARG A 200 -4.92 -19.30 25.45
N PRO A 201 -4.61 -20.47 26.02
CA PRO A 201 -4.42 -20.76 27.46
C PRO A 201 -3.06 -20.30 28.02
N THR A 202 -2.93 -20.23 29.35
CA THR A 202 -1.70 -19.77 30.03
C THR A 202 -0.51 -20.72 29.89
N ALA A 203 -0.75 -21.98 29.50
CA ALA A 203 0.28 -22.93 29.10
C ALA A 203 -0.21 -23.78 27.93
N PHE A 204 0.65 -24.02 26.94
CA PHE A 204 0.35 -24.83 25.78
C PHE A 204 1.58 -25.67 25.41
N ARG A 205 1.41 -27.00 25.29
CA ARG A 205 2.50 -27.95 24.95
C ARG A 205 3.77 -27.81 25.81
N GLY A 206 3.60 -27.52 27.11
CA GLY A 206 4.71 -27.38 28.06
C GLY A 206 5.36 -26.00 28.08
N GLU A 207 4.94 -25.06 27.23
CA GLU A 207 5.39 -23.66 27.26
C GLU A 207 4.36 -22.80 27.98
N ALA A 208 4.82 -22.03 28.98
CA ALA A 208 3.97 -21.10 29.73
C ALA A 208 4.09 -19.68 29.18
N VAL A 209 3.00 -18.91 29.28
CA VAL A 209 3.03 -17.46 29.05
C VAL A 209 4.01 -16.81 30.04
N PRO A 210 4.88 -15.86 29.60
CA PRO A 210 5.79 -15.17 30.50
C PRO A 210 5.08 -14.59 31.72
N ALA A 211 5.56 -14.94 32.93
CA ALA A 211 4.92 -14.57 34.19
C ALA A 211 4.66 -13.06 34.33
N ILE A 212 5.51 -12.23 33.72
CA ILE A 212 5.35 -10.77 33.72
C ILE A 212 4.03 -10.32 33.06
N LEU A 213 3.56 -11.02 32.04
CA LEU A 213 2.29 -10.74 31.35
C LEU A 213 1.07 -11.12 32.20
N LEU A 214 1.26 -11.95 33.22
CA LEU A 214 0.22 -12.37 34.17
C LEU A 214 0.21 -11.54 35.46
N SER A 215 1.16 -10.60 35.61
CA SER A 215 1.40 -9.88 36.87
C SER A 215 0.45 -8.72 37.16
N GLY A 216 -0.28 -8.22 36.15
CA GLY A 216 -1.10 -7.00 36.27
C GLY A 216 -0.30 -5.68 36.38
N HIS A 217 1.04 -5.73 36.42
CA HIS A 217 1.88 -4.53 36.53
C HIS A 217 2.14 -3.89 35.16
N HIS A 218 1.25 -2.99 34.71
CA HIS A 218 1.31 -2.35 33.39
C HIS A 218 2.67 -1.74 33.03
N ALA A 219 3.33 -1.03 33.96
CA ALA A 219 4.63 -0.43 33.70
C ALA A 219 5.71 -1.49 33.40
N ASN A 220 5.69 -2.61 34.11
CA ASN A 220 6.65 -3.70 33.88
C ASN A 220 6.34 -4.47 32.60
N VAL A 221 5.05 -4.66 32.27
CA VAL A 221 4.62 -5.24 31.00
C VAL A 221 5.08 -4.39 29.82
N ASN A 222 4.90 -3.07 29.89
CA ASN A 222 5.33 -2.16 28.83
C ASN A 222 6.85 -2.17 28.65
N ARG A 223 7.60 -2.15 29.76
CA ARG A 223 9.07 -2.30 29.72
C ARG A 223 9.48 -3.62 29.07
N TRP A 224 8.84 -4.73 29.46
CA TRP A 224 9.13 -6.03 28.89
C TRP A 224 8.80 -6.08 27.39
N ARG A 225 7.65 -5.54 26.96
CA ARG A 225 7.28 -5.46 25.53
C ARG A 225 8.30 -4.67 24.72
N ARG A 226 8.76 -3.52 25.23
CA ARG A 226 9.84 -2.72 24.62
C ARG A 226 11.13 -3.53 24.49
N GLN A 227 11.55 -4.21 25.55
CA GLN A 227 12.72 -5.07 25.53
C GLN A 227 12.61 -6.19 24.50
N GLN A 228 11.44 -6.83 24.39
CA GLN A 228 11.24 -7.89 23.39
C GLN A 228 11.22 -7.36 21.95
N ALA A 229 10.66 -6.17 21.71
CA ALA A 229 10.72 -5.50 20.42
C ALA A 229 12.18 -5.23 19.99
N LEU A 230 13.01 -4.73 20.92
CA LEU A 230 14.44 -4.52 20.71
C LEU A 230 15.18 -5.82 20.41
N LEU A 231 14.97 -6.88 21.20
CA LEU A 231 15.61 -8.18 20.97
C LEU A 231 15.24 -8.76 19.60
N ARG A 232 13.96 -8.70 19.22
CA ARG A 232 13.51 -9.20 17.92
C ARG A 232 14.10 -8.40 16.77
N THR A 233 14.15 -7.08 16.92
CA THR A 233 14.75 -6.21 15.92
C THR A 233 16.23 -6.49 15.78
N LEU A 234 16.98 -6.60 16.89
CA LEU A 234 18.39 -7.00 16.87
C LEU A 234 18.62 -8.34 16.15
N GLN A 235 17.76 -9.32 16.41
CA GLN A 235 17.91 -10.67 15.84
C GLN A 235 17.56 -10.74 14.35
N ARG A 236 16.54 -9.99 13.90
CA ARG A 236 15.94 -10.18 12.56
C ARG A 236 16.18 -9.04 11.59
N ARG A 237 16.28 -7.81 12.10
CA ARG A 237 16.40 -6.56 11.34
C ARG A 237 17.31 -5.57 12.06
N PRO A 238 18.58 -5.93 12.34
CA PRO A 238 19.50 -5.05 13.06
C PRO A 238 19.74 -3.72 12.35
N ASP A 239 19.51 -3.66 11.03
CA ASP A 239 19.54 -2.44 10.22
C ASP A 239 18.57 -1.35 10.74
N LEU A 240 17.42 -1.74 11.30
CA LEU A 240 16.44 -0.78 11.84
C LEU A 240 16.94 -0.10 13.13
N LEU A 241 17.83 -0.74 13.89
CA LEU A 241 18.34 -0.16 15.14
C LEU A 241 19.22 1.06 14.91
N ALA A 242 19.90 1.13 13.76
CA ALA A 242 20.78 2.26 13.42
C ALA A 242 19.99 3.56 13.17
N ALA A 243 18.75 3.44 12.67
CA ALA A 243 17.88 4.58 12.37
C ALA A 243 16.88 4.91 13.50
N ALA A 244 16.67 3.98 14.45
CA ALA A 244 15.68 4.14 15.51
C ALA A 244 16.14 5.17 16.57
N PRO A 245 15.25 6.03 17.08
CA PRO A 245 15.51 6.94 18.20
C PRO A 245 15.62 6.20 19.55
N LEU A 246 16.70 5.43 19.73
CA LEU A 246 16.92 4.60 20.92
C LEU A 246 17.22 5.44 22.17
N THR A 247 16.54 5.15 23.28
CA THR A 247 16.84 5.78 24.57
C THR A 247 18.13 5.23 25.19
N LYS A 248 18.68 5.92 26.21
CA LYS A 248 19.83 5.41 26.98
C LYS A 248 19.58 4.01 27.56
N ALA A 249 18.35 3.73 27.99
CA ALA A 249 17.96 2.43 28.52
C ALA A 249 17.92 1.36 27.42
N ASP A 250 17.40 1.69 26.24
CA ASP A 250 17.38 0.79 25.08
C ASP A 250 18.80 0.42 24.66
N ILE A 251 19.70 1.41 24.56
CA ILE A 251 21.11 1.19 24.18
C ILE A 251 21.82 0.31 25.21
N ALA A 252 21.63 0.58 26.50
CA ALA A 252 22.22 -0.23 27.57
C ALA A 252 21.73 -1.68 27.51
N PHE A 253 20.43 -1.87 27.28
CA PHE A 253 19.83 -3.19 27.13
C PHE A 253 20.35 -3.92 25.88
N LEU A 254 20.39 -3.26 24.72
CA LEU A 254 20.89 -3.83 23.46
C LEU A 254 22.36 -4.24 23.56
N ARG A 255 23.22 -3.42 24.20
CA ARG A 255 24.64 -3.75 24.42
C ARG A 255 24.83 -5.00 25.28
N GLN A 256 24.00 -5.20 26.30
CA GLN A 256 24.00 -6.43 27.10
C GLN A 256 23.65 -7.68 26.27
N HIS A 257 22.96 -7.49 25.15
CA HIS A 257 22.53 -8.56 24.24
C HIS A 257 23.34 -8.59 22.94
N GLY A 258 24.53 -7.97 22.92
CA GLY A 258 25.50 -8.10 21.83
C GLY A 258 25.36 -7.10 20.69
N TRP A 259 24.56 -6.04 20.84
CA TRP A 259 24.53 -4.96 19.85
C TRP A 259 25.76 -4.06 19.98
N SER A 260 26.51 -3.94 18.87
CA SER A 260 27.52 -2.90 18.67
C SER A 260 27.06 -2.01 17.52
N PRO A 261 26.82 -0.71 17.77
CA PRO A 261 26.53 0.24 16.69
C PRO A 261 27.72 0.43 15.76
#